data_AF-A0A3E2TI08-F1
#
_entry.id   AF-A0A3E2TI08-F1
#
_cell.length_a   1.000
_cell.length_b   1.000
_cell.length_c   1.000
_cell.angle_alpha   90.00
_cell.angle_beta   90.00
_cell.angle_gamma   90.00
#
_symmetry.space_group_name_H-M   'P 1'
#
loop_
_entity.id
_entity.type
_entity.pdbx_description
1 polymer ?
#
loop_
_entity_poly.entity_id
_entity_poly.type
_entity_poly.pdbx_seq_one_letter_code
_entity_poly.pdbx_strand_id
1 'polypeptide(L)'
;MNLDFRRLYRSYAGFDSIIQAMGRCNREGKYDKGEAYLVNLDKDDEKLCNLKFIENKKNITKKVLDNYDGNFDIEELNKKYYAKLFSNLDDLDKKLADNKTLLDLLSLNKEIRQSGDIKGMNAQALKEASDKFSLIEDNSDSVIVYYDESYALLEELLAAIEEFRGYDGNKEKINEIKILLNKLQPYTISIYNSKDFEKKEQG
;
A
#
# COMPACT_ATOMS: atom_id res chain seq x y z
N MET A 1 -7.46 -13.80 10.49
CA MET A 1 -8.81 -14.42 10.45
C MET A 1 -8.69 -15.79 9.80
N ASN A 2 -9.23 -16.85 10.42
CA ASN A 2 -9.14 -18.23 9.94
C ASN A 2 -10.49 -18.61 9.29
N LEU A 3 -10.58 -18.49 7.97
CA LEU A 3 -11.79 -18.77 7.20
C LEU A 3 -11.52 -19.95 6.27
N ASP A 4 -12.41 -20.94 6.28
CA ASP A 4 -12.40 -22.08 5.36
C ASP A 4 -13.79 -22.26 4.73
N PHE A 5 -13.85 -22.28 3.41
CA PHE A 5 -15.09 -22.38 2.64
C PHE A 5 -15.10 -23.66 1.81
N ARG A 6 -16.26 -24.33 1.71
CA ARG A 6 -16.41 -25.45 0.77
C ARG A 6 -16.48 -24.99 -0.69
N ARG A 7 -17.18 -23.88 -0.92
CA ARG A 7 -17.37 -23.26 -2.23
C ARG A 7 -17.08 -21.78 -2.14
N LEU A 8 -16.38 -21.25 -3.12
CA LEU A 8 -16.04 -19.85 -3.25
C LEU A 8 -16.68 -19.27 -4.50
N TYR A 9 -17.34 -18.11 -4.38
CA TYR A 9 -17.78 -17.30 -5.52
C TYR A 9 -17.03 -15.98 -5.48
N ARG A 10 -16.41 -15.57 -6.59
CA ARG A 10 -15.65 -14.32 -6.65
C ARG A 10 -15.74 -13.68 -8.02
N SER A 11 -15.71 -12.35 -8.07
CA SER A 11 -15.49 -11.64 -9.33
C SER A 11 -14.08 -11.89 -9.90
N TYR A 12 -13.93 -11.75 -11.22
CA TYR A 12 -12.61 -11.70 -11.84
C TYR A 12 -11.78 -10.54 -11.26
N ALA A 13 -10.55 -10.85 -10.86
CA ALA A 13 -9.58 -9.90 -10.32
C ALA A 13 -8.18 -10.27 -10.81
N GLY A 14 -7.13 -9.68 -10.23
CA GLY A 14 -5.77 -10.18 -10.43
C GLY A 14 -5.63 -11.64 -10.02
N PHE A 15 -4.85 -12.41 -10.79
CA PHE A 15 -4.69 -13.85 -10.60
C PHE A 15 -4.17 -14.21 -9.19
N ASP A 16 -3.30 -13.37 -8.64
CA ASP A 16 -2.81 -13.44 -7.26
C ASP A 16 -3.94 -13.40 -6.22
N SER A 17 -4.91 -12.49 -6.42
CA SER A 17 -6.07 -12.37 -5.54
C SER A 17 -7.00 -13.58 -5.65
N ILE A 18 -7.10 -14.18 -6.84
CA ILE A 18 -7.88 -15.41 -7.06
C ILE A 18 -7.22 -16.58 -6.33
N ILE A 19 -5.90 -16.78 -6.49
CA ILE A 19 -5.16 -17.84 -5.78
C ILE A 19 -5.27 -17.68 -4.27
N GLN A 20 -5.11 -16.47 -3.73
CA GLN A 20 -5.26 -16.22 -2.29
C GLN A 20 -6.65 -16.59 -1.77
N ALA A 21 -7.68 -16.36 -2.57
CA ALA A 21 -9.05 -16.75 -2.21
C ALA A 21 -9.24 -18.28 -2.32
N MET A 22 -8.70 -18.91 -3.36
CA MET A 22 -8.71 -20.38 -3.50
C MET A 22 -7.97 -21.08 -2.36
N GLY A 23 -6.89 -20.50 -1.84
CA GLY A 23 -6.18 -21.02 -0.66
C GLY A 23 -6.99 -20.99 0.64
N ARG A 24 -8.17 -20.35 0.64
CA ARG A 24 -9.16 -20.38 1.72
C ARG A 24 -10.34 -21.30 1.41
N CYS A 25 -10.31 -22.00 0.27
CA CYS A 25 -11.33 -22.98 -0.12
C CYS A 25 -10.81 -24.38 0.22
N ASN A 26 -11.58 -25.14 1.01
CA ASN A 26 -11.24 -26.46 1.51
C ASN A 26 -9.84 -26.53 2.15
N ARG A 27 -9.47 -25.49 2.89
CA ARG A 27 -8.15 -25.31 3.49
C ARG A 27 -7.84 -26.40 4.52
N GLU A 28 -8.84 -26.88 5.26
CA GLU A 28 -8.67 -27.98 6.22
C GLU A 28 -8.78 -29.36 5.56
N GLY A 29 -9.02 -29.44 4.25
CA GLY A 29 -9.08 -30.70 3.50
C GLY A 29 -10.23 -31.61 3.91
N LYS A 30 -11.32 -31.05 4.48
CA LYS A 30 -12.49 -31.82 4.94
C LYS A 30 -13.31 -32.43 3.81
N TYR A 31 -13.11 -31.97 2.58
CA TYR A 31 -13.79 -32.46 1.39
C TYR A 31 -12.77 -32.93 0.35
N ASP A 32 -13.19 -33.83 -0.56
CA ASP A 32 -12.32 -34.34 -1.63
C ASP A 32 -11.78 -33.22 -2.54
N LYS A 33 -12.61 -32.18 -2.78
CA LYS A 33 -12.25 -31.01 -3.60
C LYS A 33 -12.94 -29.74 -3.09
N GLY A 34 -12.25 -28.61 -3.20
CA GLY A 34 -12.84 -27.27 -3.08
C GLY A 34 -13.22 -26.73 -4.45
N GLU A 35 -14.33 -26.00 -4.54
CA GLU A 35 -14.82 -25.42 -5.80
C GLU A 35 -14.73 -23.89 -5.73
N ALA A 36 -14.17 -23.27 -6.76
CA ALA A 36 -14.10 -21.82 -6.90
C ALA A 36 -14.72 -21.39 -8.23
N TYR A 37 -15.76 -20.56 -8.16
CA TYR A 37 -16.47 -20.02 -9.31
C TYR A 37 -16.09 -18.56 -9.52
N LEU A 38 -15.61 -18.25 -10.71
CA LEU A 38 -15.27 -16.89 -11.12
C LEU A 38 -16.41 -16.29 -11.94
N VAL A 39 -16.87 -15.11 -11.52
CA VAL A 39 -17.94 -14.37 -12.19
C VAL A 39 -17.33 -13.18 -12.92
N ASN A 40 -17.46 -13.16 -14.24
CA ASN A 40 -17.05 -12.00 -15.03
C ASN A 40 -18.18 -10.97 -15.02
N LEU A 41 -18.07 -9.99 -14.12
CA LEU A 41 -19.00 -8.85 -14.06
C LEU A 41 -18.72 -7.88 -15.20
N ASP A 42 -19.79 -7.37 -15.81
CA ASP A 42 -19.74 -6.36 -16.86
C ASP A 42 -19.32 -5.00 -16.31
N LYS A 43 -18.84 -4.12 -17.20
CA LYS A 43 -18.30 -2.81 -16.82
C LYS A 43 -19.35 -1.88 -16.18
N ASP A 44 -20.63 -2.13 -16.44
CA ASP A 44 -21.74 -1.37 -15.85
C ASP A 44 -21.99 -1.76 -14.38
N ASP A 45 -21.70 -3.01 -14.01
CA ASP A 45 -21.80 -3.53 -12.64
C ASP A 45 -20.51 -3.30 -11.84
N GLU A 46 -19.34 -3.28 -12.49
CA GLU A 46 -18.04 -3.09 -11.86
C GLU A 46 -17.26 -1.90 -12.48
N LYS A 47 -17.42 -0.72 -11.88
CA LYS A 47 -16.75 0.51 -12.32
C LYS A 47 -15.28 0.57 -11.88
N LEU A 48 -14.40 -0.06 -12.66
CA LEU A 48 -12.94 -0.01 -12.45
C LEU A 48 -12.25 1.17 -13.15
N CYS A 49 -13.00 2.11 -13.73
CA CYS A 49 -12.48 3.20 -14.57
C CYS A 49 -11.40 4.05 -13.88
N ASN A 50 -11.54 4.25 -12.56
CA ASN A 50 -10.59 5.03 -11.76
C ASN A 50 -9.43 4.18 -11.20
N LEU A 51 -9.47 2.85 -11.37
CA LEU A 51 -8.51 1.89 -10.83
C LEU A 51 -7.84 1.11 -11.96
N LYS A 52 -7.20 1.84 -12.88
CA LYS A 52 -6.54 1.29 -14.10
C LYS A 52 -5.63 0.10 -13.82
N PHE A 53 -4.91 0.12 -12.69
CA PHE A 53 -4.04 -0.98 -12.27
C PHE A 53 -4.82 -2.28 -12.00
N ILE A 54 -5.97 -2.17 -11.32
CA ILE A 54 -6.83 -3.31 -11.01
C ILE A 54 -7.51 -3.81 -12.29
N GLU A 55 -7.96 -2.90 -13.17
CA GLU A 55 -8.51 -3.26 -14.48
C GLU A 55 -7.47 -4.01 -15.33
N ASN A 56 -6.22 -3.54 -15.36
CA ASN A 56 -5.13 -4.20 -16.09
C ASN A 56 -4.89 -5.63 -15.56
N LYS A 57 -4.77 -5.80 -14.23
CA LYS A 57 -4.63 -7.12 -13.61
C LYS A 57 -5.79 -8.06 -13.95
N LYS A 58 -7.04 -7.57 -13.92
CA LYS A 58 -8.24 -8.33 -14.32
C LYS A 58 -8.15 -8.76 -15.79
N ASN A 59 -7.78 -7.85 -16.68
CA ASN A 59 -7.66 -8.12 -18.12
C ASN A 59 -6.56 -9.14 -18.45
N ILE A 60 -5.40 -9.05 -17.81
CA ILE A 60 -4.31 -10.03 -17.99
C ILE A 60 -4.77 -11.40 -17.50
N THR A 61 -5.42 -11.45 -16.33
CA THR A 61 -5.96 -12.70 -15.77
C THR A 61 -6.95 -13.36 -16.71
N LYS A 62 -7.89 -12.59 -17.27
CA LYS A 62 -8.83 -13.07 -18.30
C LYS A 62 -8.08 -13.63 -19.52
N LYS A 63 -7.13 -12.87 -20.07
CA LYS A 63 -6.30 -13.34 -21.20
C LYS A 63 -5.43 -14.56 -20.89
N VAL A 64 -5.07 -14.82 -19.64
CA VAL A 64 -4.31 -16.01 -19.26
C VAL A 64 -5.25 -17.21 -19.16
N LEU A 65 -6.42 -17.04 -18.55
CA LEU A 65 -7.42 -18.08 -18.37
C LEU A 65 -8.14 -18.46 -19.67
N ASP A 66 -8.45 -17.51 -20.55
CA ASP A 66 -9.13 -17.75 -21.84
C ASP A 66 -8.33 -18.68 -22.77
N ASN A 67 -7.02 -18.85 -22.54
CA ASN A 67 -6.17 -19.77 -23.32
C ASN A 67 -6.17 -21.22 -22.79
N TYR A 68 -6.96 -21.53 -21.77
CA TYR A 68 -7.00 -22.85 -21.14
C TYR A 68 -8.43 -23.40 -21.10
N ASP A 69 -8.65 -24.50 -21.82
CA ASP A 69 -9.93 -25.25 -21.87
C ASP A 69 -9.92 -26.53 -21.01
N GLY A 70 -9.01 -26.65 -20.04
CA GLY A 70 -8.85 -27.89 -19.27
C GLY A 70 -8.17 -27.71 -17.91
N ASN A 71 -7.69 -28.83 -17.35
CA ASN A 71 -6.88 -28.79 -16.14
C ASN A 71 -5.61 -27.98 -16.40
N PHE A 72 -5.32 -27.07 -15.48
CA PHE A 72 -4.16 -26.21 -15.58
C PHE A 72 -3.31 -26.29 -14.31
N ASP A 73 -2.00 -26.19 -14.50
CA ASP A 73 -1.07 -26.04 -13.39
C ASP A 73 -1.07 -24.58 -12.93
N ILE A 74 -1.40 -24.37 -11.67
CA ILE A 74 -1.43 -23.04 -11.04
C ILE A 74 -0.03 -22.41 -11.11
N GLU A 75 1.04 -23.18 -10.96
CA GLU A 75 2.41 -22.64 -10.98
C GLU A 75 2.76 -22.09 -12.37
N GLU A 76 2.41 -22.83 -13.43
CA GLU A 76 2.63 -22.42 -14.81
C GLU A 76 1.83 -21.16 -15.16
N LEU A 77 0.53 -21.12 -14.80
CA LEU A 77 -0.29 -19.93 -15.02
C LEU A 77 0.25 -18.73 -14.25
N ASN A 78 0.74 -18.94 -13.02
CA ASN A 78 1.25 -17.87 -12.20
C ASN A 78 2.49 -17.23 -12.85
N LYS A 79 3.40 -18.06 -13.39
CA LYS A 79 4.56 -17.58 -14.17
C LYS A 79 4.11 -16.78 -15.40
N LYS A 80 3.16 -17.30 -16.19
CA LYS A 80 2.63 -16.60 -17.38
C LYS A 80 1.92 -15.29 -17.04
N TYR A 81 1.16 -15.27 -15.94
CA TYR A 81 0.48 -14.08 -15.44
C TYR A 81 1.48 -12.98 -15.10
N TYR A 82 2.48 -13.27 -14.27
CA TYR A 82 3.48 -12.28 -13.91
C TYR A 82 4.36 -11.87 -15.09
N ALA A 83 4.69 -12.77 -15.99
CA ALA A 83 5.40 -12.43 -17.23
C ALA A 83 4.63 -11.40 -18.07
N LYS A 84 3.30 -11.53 -18.19
CA LYS A 84 2.44 -10.55 -18.88
C LYS A 84 2.20 -9.29 -18.06
N LEU A 85 2.15 -9.39 -16.72
CA LEU A 85 1.97 -8.24 -15.85
C LEU A 85 3.19 -7.30 -15.89
N PHE A 86 4.38 -7.88 -15.93
CA PHE A 86 5.64 -7.14 -15.98
C PHE A 86 6.18 -6.94 -17.41
N SER A 87 5.49 -7.38 -18.46
CA SER A 87 5.89 -7.02 -19.83
C SER A 87 5.56 -5.57 -20.17
N ASN A 88 4.59 -4.97 -19.46
CA ASN A 88 4.12 -3.60 -19.65
C ASN A 88 4.51 -2.71 -18.44
N LEU A 89 5.78 -2.75 -18.04
CA LEU A 89 6.31 -2.04 -16.87
C LEU A 89 6.14 -0.51 -16.94
N ASP A 90 5.95 0.06 -18.12
CA ASP A 90 5.76 1.50 -18.31
C ASP A 90 4.57 2.08 -17.52
N ASP A 91 3.57 1.25 -17.17
CA ASP A 91 2.41 1.65 -16.35
C ASP A 91 2.62 1.48 -14.83
N LEU A 92 3.64 0.72 -14.42
CA LEU A 92 3.95 0.42 -13.01
C LEU A 92 4.89 1.45 -12.40
N ASP A 93 5.79 2.01 -13.22
CA ASP A 93 6.66 3.09 -12.82
C ASP A 93 5.91 4.41 -12.87
N LYS A 94 5.34 4.78 -11.72
CA LYS A 94 4.85 6.16 -11.52
C LYS A 94 6.05 7.09 -11.71
N LYS A 95 6.11 7.72 -12.88
CA LYS A 95 7.12 8.73 -13.19
C LYS A 95 6.90 9.92 -12.28
N LEU A 96 7.93 10.28 -11.53
CA LEU A 96 8.03 11.53 -10.80
C LEU A 96 8.55 12.61 -11.77
N ALA A 97 8.54 13.87 -11.31
CA ALA A 97 9.29 14.92 -11.97
C ALA A 97 10.77 14.50 -12.14
N ASP A 98 11.42 15.00 -13.20
CA ASP A 98 12.83 14.78 -13.54
C ASP A 98 13.22 13.36 -13.99
N ASN A 99 12.34 12.64 -14.70
CA ASN A 99 12.58 11.29 -15.25
C ASN A 99 12.92 10.22 -14.20
N LYS A 100 12.68 10.49 -12.92
CA LYS A 100 12.84 9.52 -11.84
C LYS A 100 11.58 8.69 -11.69
N THR A 101 11.73 7.42 -11.35
CA THR A 101 10.62 6.55 -10.98
C THR A 101 10.51 6.45 -9.46
N LEU A 102 9.33 6.09 -8.96
CA LEU A 102 9.18 5.78 -7.54
C LEU A 102 10.10 4.62 -7.13
N LEU A 103 10.33 3.66 -8.03
CA LEU A 103 11.28 2.57 -7.83
C LEU A 103 12.71 3.08 -7.66
N ASP A 104 13.13 4.14 -8.35
CA ASP A 104 14.46 4.72 -8.17
C ASP A 104 14.67 5.25 -6.74
N LEU A 105 13.64 5.87 -6.15
CA LEU A 105 13.67 6.35 -4.76
C LEU A 105 13.67 5.20 -3.75
N LEU A 106 12.91 4.13 -4.02
CA LEU A 106 12.74 2.99 -3.10
C LEU A 106 13.84 1.92 -3.20
N SER A 107 14.59 1.88 -4.31
CA SER A 107 15.58 0.84 -4.57
C SER A 107 17.01 1.27 -4.24
N LEU A 108 17.84 1.49 -5.26
CA LEU A 108 19.26 1.79 -5.10
C LEU A 108 19.50 3.26 -4.75
N ASN A 109 18.62 4.17 -5.16
CA ASN A 109 18.80 5.62 -5.08
C ASN A 109 20.25 6.04 -5.43
N LYS A 110 20.63 5.80 -6.69
CA LYS A 110 22.01 5.84 -7.16
C LYS A 110 22.69 7.19 -6.90
N GLU A 111 21.96 8.30 -6.99
CA GLU A 111 22.49 9.64 -6.76
C GLU A 111 23.04 9.81 -5.35
N ILE A 112 22.25 9.42 -4.35
CA ILE A 112 22.66 9.49 -2.94
C ILE A 112 23.88 8.58 -2.73
N ARG A 113 23.86 7.34 -3.22
CA ARG A 113 25.00 6.42 -3.08
C ARG A 113 26.27 6.84 -3.83
N GLN A 114 26.16 7.62 -4.91
CA GLN A 114 27.30 8.15 -5.66
C GLN A 114 27.87 9.41 -5.02
N SER A 115 27.06 10.15 -4.26
CA SER A 115 27.42 11.43 -3.64
C SER A 115 28.21 11.32 -2.32
N GLY A 116 28.43 10.14 -1.75
CA GLY A 116 29.15 10.01 -0.48
C GLY A 116 29.47 8.58 -0.02
N ASP A 117 30.22 8.49 1.08
CA ASP A 117 30.62 7.22 1.72
C ASP A 117 29.47 6.65 2.56
N ILE A 118 28.42 6.16 1.89
CA ILE A 118 27.17 5.67 2.51
C ILE A 118 27.32 4.19 2.87
N LYS A 119 28.38 3.86 3.61
CA LYS A 119 28.63 2.50 4.08
C LYS A 119 27.73 2.21 5.28
N GLY A 120 26.75 1.32 5.08
CA GLY A 120 25.85 0.86 6.15
C GLY A 120 24.63 1.75 6.42
N MET A 121 24.39 2.80 5.64
CA MET A 121 23.18 3.63 5.72
C MET A 121 22.19 3.30 4.59
N ASN A 122 20.89 3.43 4.89
CA ASN A 122 19.83 3.32 3.89
C ASN A 122 19.85 4.56 2.99
N ALA A 123 20.07 4.35 1.69
CA ALA A 123 19.99 5.42 0.70
C ALA A 123 18.57 5.60 0.15
N GLN A 124 17.66 4.69 0.48
CA GLN A 124 16.27 4.72 0.04
C GLN A 124 15.58 5.97 0.57
N ALA A 125 15.02 6.77 -0.33
CA ALA A 125 14.29 7.98 0.02
C ALA A 125 12.84 7.64 0.38
N LEU A 126 12.64 6.82 1.42
CA LEU A 126 11.33 6.31 1.83
C LEU A 126 10.32 7.42 2.12
N LYS A 127 10.75 8.49 2.79
CA LYS A 127 9.91 9.66 3.08
C LYS A 127 9.45 10.35 1.80
N GLU A 128 10.38 10.70 0.92
CA GLU A 128 10.07 11.35 -0.36
C GLU A 128 9.21 10.48 -1.27
N ALA A 129 9.48 9.17 -1.29
CA ALA A 129 8.66 8.21 -2.01
C ALA A 129 7.23 8.16 -1.45
N SER A 130 7.07 8.14 -0.13
CA SER A 130 5.77 8.18 0.54
C SER A 130 5.00 9.46 0.19
N ASP A 131 5.67 10.62 0.29
CA ASP A 131 5.04 11.92 0.04
C ASP A 131 4.58 12.06 -1.44
N LYS A 132 5.33 11.48 -2.38
CA LYS A 132 4.98 11.50 -3.82
C LYS A 132 4.03 10.37 -4.23
N PHE A 133 3.87 9.34 -3.40
CA PHE A 133 3.01 8.21 -3.67
C PHE A 133 1.60 8.42 -3.10
N SER A 134 0.72 8.99 -3.92
CA SER A 134 -0.73 8.93 -3.68
C SER A 134 -1.37 7.92 -4.65
N LEU A 135 -1.98 6.86 -4.10
CA LEU A 135 -2.83 5.89 -4.81
C LEU A 135 -4.32 6.24 -4.69
N ILE A 136 -4.70 6.85 -3.56
CA ILE A 136 -6.00 7.42 -3.27
C ILE A 136 -5.75 8.88 -2.87
N GLU A 137 -6.50 9.82 -3.43
CA GLU A 137 -6.45 11.23 -3.02
C GLU A 137 -6.97 11.34 -1.58
N ASP A 138 -6.04 11.40 -0.63
CA ASP A 138 -6.35 11.68 0.76
C ASP A 138 -6.05 13.16 1.03
N ASN A 139 -7.06 14.01 0.87
CA ASN A 139 -6.98 15.43 1.21
C ASN A 139 -7.23 15.64 2.71
N SER A 140 -6.70 14.77 3.58
CA SER A 140 -6.81 14.92 5.03
C SER A 140 -5.46 15.17 5.68
N ASP A 141 -5.42 16.17 6.55
CA ASP A 141 -4.27 16.46 7.40
C ASP A 141 -4.53 15.90 8.79
N SER A 142 -3.55 15.19 9.33
CA SER A 142 -3.63 14.66 10.71
C SER A 142 -3.19 15.75 11.69
N VAL A 143 -4.06 16.12 12.61
CA VAL A 143 -3.82 17.14 13.63
C VAL A 143 -4.01 16.53 15.01
N ILE A 144 -3.11 16.88 15.94
CA ILE A 144 -3.24 16.51 17.34
C ILE A 144 -4.07 17.60 18.04
N VAL A 145 -5.19 17.19 18.64
CA VAL A 145 -6.06 18.10 19.40
C VAL A 145 -5.53 18.25 20.80
N TYR A 146 -5.39 19.50 21.23
CA TYR A 146 -5.02 19.84 22.59
C TYR A 146 -6.21 19.62 23.53
N TYR A 147 -6.19 18.51 24.28
CA TYR A 147 -7.23 18.14 25.22
C TYR A 147 -6.63 17.31 26.37
N ASP A 148 -6.93 17.70 27.60
CA ASP A 148 -6.58 16.97 28.83
C ASP A 148 -5.08 16.64 28.94
N GLU A 149 -4.70 15.36 29.02
CA GLU A 149 -3.30 14.92 29.18
C GLU A 149 -2.44 15.17 27.93
N SER A 150 -3.03 15.54 26.79
CA SER A 150 -2.29 15.70 25.53
C SER A 150 -1.27 16.85 25.57
N TYR A 151 -1.49 17.88 26.42
CA TYR A 151 -0.56 19.00 26.57
C TYR A 151 0.79 18.53 27.10
N ALA A 152 0.79 17.79 28.20
CA ALA A 152 2.02 17.25 28.81
C ALA A 152 2.71 16.26 27.86
N LEU A 153 1.94 15.39 27.22
CA LEU A 153 2.47 14.42 26.26
C LEU A 153 3.11 15.07 25.03
N LEU A 154 2.59 16.20 24.56
CA LEU A 154 3.16 16.97 23.45
C LEU A 154 4.46 17.67 23.86
N GLU A 155 4.53 18.25 25.05
CA GLU A 155 5.76 18.84 25.57
C GLU A 155 6.86 17.79 25.73
N GLU A 156 6.54 16.63 26.29
CA GLU A 156 7.45 15.48 26.40
C GLU A 156 7.92 15.01 25.01
N LEU A 157 7.01 14.92 24.04
CA LEU A 157 7.35 14.52 22.67
C LEU A 157 8.28 15.53 22.00
N LEU A 158 8.00 16.83 22.12
CA LEU A 158 8.84 17.89 21.54
C LEU A 158 10.24 17.89 22.15
N ALA A 159 10.34 17.77 23.47
CA ALA A 159 11.63 17.66 24.18
C ALA A 159 12.42 16.43 23.71
N ALA A 160 11.78 15.26 23.63
CA ALA A 160 12.41 14.03 23.15
C ALA A 160 12.89 14.15 21.70
N ILE A 161 12.13 14.82 20.83
CA ILE A 161 12.52 15.07 19.43
C ILE A 161 13.69 16.05 19.33
N GLU A 162 13.69 17.14 20.12
CA GLU A 162 14.80 18.09 20.15
C GLU A 162 16.09 17.44 20.61
N GLU A 163 16.02 16.58 21.62
CA GLU A 163 17.16 15.81 22.13
C GLU A 163 17.61 14.69 21.15
N PHE A 164 16.77 14.35 20.18
CA PHE A 164 17.04 13.36 19.12
C PHE A 164 17.56 14.00 17.82
N ARG A 165 17.86 15.31 17.78
CA ARG A 165 18.40 16.03 16.59
C ARG A 165 19.82 15.60 16.14
N GLY A 166 20.11 14.31 16.17
CA GLY A 166 21.25 13.63 15.58
C GLY A 166 21.06 12.11 15.69
N TYR A 167 21.31 11.37 14.61
CA TYR A 167 21.27 9.91 14.64
C TYR A 167 22.51 9.38 15.37
N ASP A 168 22.40 9.13 16.68
CA ASP A 168 23.44 8.50 17.51
C ASP A 168 23.26 6.96 17.63
N GLY A 169 22.19 6.41 17.04
CA GLY A 169 21.85 4.99 17.14
C GLY A 169 21.20 4.60 18.48
N ASN A 170 20.81 5.56 19.31
CA ASN A 170 20.16 5.33 20.60
C ASN A 170 18.73 4.80 20.42
N LYS A 171 18.60 3.48 20.53
CA LYS A 171 17.32 2.76 20.42
C LYS A 171 16.34 3.11 21.54
N GLU A 172 16.82 3.57 22.69
CA GLU A 172 15.98 3.88 23.84
C GLU A 172 15.15 5.14 23.58
N LYS A 173 15.78 6.19 23.05
CA LYS A 173 15.08 7.43 22.64
C LYS A 173 14.05 7.19 21.53
N ILE A 174 14.38 6.35 20.56
CA ILE A 174 13.42 5.98 19.51
C ILE A 174 12.21 5.25 20.11
N ASN A 175 12.44 4.39 21.11
CA ASN A 175 11.36 3.68 21.79
C ASN A 175 10.52 4.63 22.66
N GLU A 176 11.13 5.61 23.32
CA GLU A 176 10.45 6.66 24.07
C GLU A 176 9.53 7.49 23.18
N ILE A 177 10.05 8.02 22.06
CA ILE A 177 9.25 8.76 21.06
C ILE A 177 8.09 7.90 20.56
N LYS A 178 8.32 6.60 20.30
CA LYS A 178 7.28 5.68 19.86
C LYS A 178 6.18 5.48 20.91
N ILE A 179 6.55 5.38 22.20
CA ILE A 179 5.58 5.27 23.30
C ILE A 179 4.74 6.55 23.39
N LEU A 180 5.38 7.72 23.32
CA LEU A 180 4.69 9.01 23.35
C LEU A 180 3.72 9.18 22.17
N LEU A 181 4.13 8.83 20.95
CA LEU A 181 3.26 8.84 19.77
C LEU A 181 2.04 7.90 19.93
N ASN A 182 2.23 6.71 20.51
CA ASN A 182 1.12 5.79 20.78
C ASN A 182 0.14 6.36 21.82
N LYS A 183 0.65 7.05 22.84
CA LYS A 183 -0.20 7.73 23.84
C LYS A 183 -0.95 8.93 23.24
N LEU A 184 -0.38 9.59 22.25
CA LEU A 184 -1.01 10.71 21.54
C LEU A 184 -2.03 10.27 20.48
N GLN A 185 -2.01 9.01 20.04
CA GLN A 185 -2.93 8.49 19.02
C GLN A 185 -4.43 8.78 19.29
N PRO A 186 -4.97 8.66 20.52
CA PRO A 186 -6.37 8.99 20.82
C PRO A 186 -6.72 10.47 20.63
N TYR A 187 -5.72 11.35 20.62
CA TYR A 187 -5.88 12.80 20.45
C TYR A 187 -5.65 13.25 19.00
N THR A 188 -5.34 12.33 18.09
CA THR A 188 -5.11 12.63 16.68
C THR A 188 -6.40 12.48 15.88
N ILE A 189 -6.78 13.54 15.16
CA ILE A 189 -7.92 13.54 14.23
C ILE A 189 -7.42 13.83 12.81
N SER A 190 -8.09 13.25 11.82
CA SER A 190 -7.89 13.59 10.41
C SER A 190 -8.89 14.67 10.02
N ILE A 191 -8.40 15.82 9.59
CA ILE A 191 -9.22 16.95 9.15
C ILE A 191 -9.15 17.03 7.62
N TYR A 192 -10.30 17.05 6.96
CA TYR A 192 -10.33 17.23 5.51
C TYR A 192 -10.00 18.68 5.15
N ASN A 193 -9.08 18.84 4.21
CA ASN A 193 -8.65 20.11 3.64
C ASN A 193 -9.74 20.64 2.70
N SER A 194 -10.89 21.07 3.26
CA SER A 194 -11.86 21.83 2.49
C SER A 194 -11.36 23.27 2.41
N LYS A 195 -11.10 23.76 1.19
CA LYS A 195 -10.84 25.17 0.88
C LYS A 195 -11.97 26.14 1.30
N ASP A 196 -13.00 25.65 2.00
CA ASP A 196 -14.19 26.39 2.42
C ASP A 196 -14.13 26.93 3.86
N PHE A 197 -13.13 26.56 4.68
CA PHE A 197 -13.01 27.11 6.05
C PHE A 197 -12.39 28.52 6.11
N GLU A 198 -11.64 28.95 5.09
CA GLU A 198 -11.03 30.30 5.05
C GLU A 198 -12.02 31.45 4.84
N LYS A 199 -13.31 31.17 4.59
CA LYS A 199 -14.34 32.20 4.33
C LYS A 199 -15.20 32.61 5.53
N LYS A 200 -14.96 32.09 6.74
CA LYS A 200 -15.83 32.36 7.90
C LYS A 200 -15.27 33.23 9.02
N GLU A 201 -14.09 33.85 8.85
CA GLU A 201 -13.56 34.82 9.83
C GLU A 201 -13.60 36.30 9.37
N GLN A 202 -14.41 36.62 8.36
CA GLN A 202 -14.79 38.02 8.08
C GLN A 202 -16.31 38.15 8.11
N GLY A 203 -16.84 38.44 9.30
CA GLY A 203 -18.25 38.75 9.55
C GLY A 203 -18.42 39.37 10.92
#